data_AF-A0A7C1LIN8-F1
#
_entry.id   AF-A0A7C1LIN8-F1
#
_cell.length_a   1.000
_cell.length_b   1.000
_cell.length_c   1.000
_cell.angle_alpha   90.00
_cell.angle_beta   90.00
_cell.angle_gamma   90.00
#
_symmetry.space_group_name_H-M   'P 1'
#
loop_
_entity.id
_entity.type
_entity.pdbx_description
1 polymer ?
#
loop_
_entity_poly.entity_id
_entity_poly.type
_entity_poly.pdbx_seq_one_letter_code
_entity_poly.pdbx_strand_id
1 'polypeptide(L)'
;MINDKGLRNYRNLLYYFEKRIAVHFSLENGEWHNGTVLDISKEKLTLVLMEFKKGELPFLLEDIKEDSIKPFIYIPKGIEE
;
A
#
# COMPACT_ATOMS: atom_id res chain seq x y z
N MET A 1 11.75 -20.31 -4.48
CA MET A 1 11.40 -19.84 -3.12
C MET A 1 10.21 -18.93 -3.27
N ILE A 2 9.16 -19.15 -2.49
CA ILE A 2 8.09 -18.18 -2.37
C ILE A 2 8.68 -16.96 -1.65
N ASN A 3 8.50 -15.76 -2.21
CA ASN A 3 8.93 -14.54 -1.53
C ASN A 3 8.00 -14.28 -0.32
N ASP A 4 8.42 -14.75 0.85
CA ASP A 4 7.63 -14.69 2.08
C ASP A 4 7.24 -13.26 2.47
N LYS A 5 8.11 -12.28 2.19
CA LYS A 5 7.84 -10.86 2.44
C LYS A 5 6.72 -10.34 1.54
N GLY A 6 6.83 -10.60 0.24
CA GLY A 6 5.77 -10.25 -0.72
C GLY A 6 4.42 -10.87 -0.33
N LEU A 7 4.40 -12.11 0.16
CA LEU A 7 3.17 -12.74 0.67
C LEU A 7 2.62 -12.12 1.95
N ARG A 8 3.46 -11.68 2.89
CA ARG A 8 2.99 -10.97 4.10
C ARG A 8 2.40 -9.61 3.72
N ASN A 9 3.08 -8.87 2.85
CA ASN A 9 2.56 -7.61 2.32
C ASN A 9 1.26 -7.80 1.54
N TYR A 10 1.15 -8.87 0.73
CA TYR A 10 -0.10 -9.23 0.07
C TYR A 10 -1.26 -9.37 1.07
N ARG A 11 -1.06 -10.14 2.16
CA ARG A 11 -2.11 -10.36 3.17
C ARG A 11 -2.53 -9.05 3.85
N ASN A 12 -1.57 -8.19 4.19
CA ASN A 12 -1.85 -6.89 4.81
C ASN A 12 -2.63 -5.97 3.85
N LEU A 13 -2.22 -5.89 2.59
CA LEU A 13 -2.83 -5.02 1.59
C LEU A 13 -4.17 -5.54 1.05
N LEU A 14 -4.38 -6.86 1.03
CA LEU A 14 -5.65 -7.46 0.63
C LEU A 14 -6.80 -6.97 1.52
N TYR A 15 -6.57 -6.85 2.83
CA TYR A 15 -7.56 -6.31 3.75
C TYR A 15 -7.97 -4.88 3.36
N TYR A 16 -7.00 -4.01 3.10
CA TYR A 16 -7.29 -2.62 2.72
C TYR A 16 -7.98 -2.53 1.35
N PHE A 17 -7.59 -3.39 0.40
CA PHE A 17 -8.25 -3.51 -0.89
C PHE A 17 -9.73 -3.91 -0.77
N GLU A 18 -10.02 -5.01 -0.06
CA GLU A 18 -11.39 -5.52 0.12
C GLU A 18 -12.29 -4.53 0.87
N LYS A 19 -11.73 -3.78 1.83
CA LYS A 19 -12.45 -2.78 2.61
C LYS A 19 -12.49 -1.40 1.96
N ARG A 20 -11.84 -1.22 0.80
CA ARG A 20 -11.71 0.08 0.12
C ARG A 20 -11.14 1.17 1.03
N ILE A 21 -10.21 0.79 1.90
CA ILE A 21 -9.51 1.69 2.81
C ILE A 21 -8.27 2.21 2.08
N ALA A 22 -8.08 3.53 2.07
CA ALA A 22 -6.84 4.12 1.59
C ALA A 22 -5.67 3.69 2.47
N VAL A 23 -4.51 3.47 1.86
CA VAL A 23 -3.33 2.93 2.53
C VAL A 23 -2.19 3.92 2.41
N HIS A 24 -1.28 3.83 3.37
CA HIS A 24 0.03 4.47 3.33
C HIS A 24 1.10 3.39 3.54
N PHE A 25 2.20 3.44 2.77
CA PHE A 25 3.38 2.60 2.97
C PHE A 25 4.66 3.29 2.49
N SER A 26 5.80 2.79 2.95
CA SER A 26 7.13 3.13 2.42
C SER A 26 7.70 1.97 1.60
N LEU A 27 8.47 2.30 0.58
CA LEU A 27 9.37 1.37 -0.08
C LEU A 27 10.68 1.22 0.71
N GLU A 28 11.46 0.19 0.43
CA GLU A 28 12.78 -0.04 1.04
C GLU A 28 13.78 1.09 0.78
N ASN A 29 13.61 1.85 -0.32
CA ASN A 29 14.42 3.02 -0.63
C ASN A 29 14.02 4.28 0.16
N GLY A 30 13.00 4.20 1.04
CA GLY A 30 12.51 5.30 1.85
C GLY A 30 11.48 6.21 1.18
N GLU A 31 11.08 5.94 -0.07
CA GLU A 31 9.97 6.65 -0.71
C GLU A 31 8.63 6.26 -0.09
N TRP A 32 7.75 7.25 0.12
CA TRP A 32 6.43 7.04 0.72
C TRP A 32 5.33 7.26 -0.32
N HIS A 33 4.30 6.43 -0.24
CA HIS A 33 3.13 6.48 -1.11
C HIS A 33 1.85 6.37 -0.30
N ASN A 34 0.81 7.07 -0.74
CA ASN A 34 -0.53 6.98 -0.16
C ASN A 34 -1.60 6.97 -1.26
N GLY A 35 -2.57 6.10 -1.13
CA GLY A 35 -3.58 5.95 -2.18
C GLY A 35 -4.58 4.84 -1.91
N THR A 36 -5.40 4.56 -2.91
CA THR A 36 -6.32 3.43 -2.88
C THR A 36 -5.77 2.29 -3.73
N VAL A 37 -5.78 1.08 -3.21
CA VAL A 37 -5.41 -0.12 -3.98
C VAL A 37 -6.47 -0.35 -5.06
N LEU A 38 -6.06 -0.36 -6.33
CA LEU A 38 -6.93 -0.65 -7.47
C LEU A 38 -6.92 -2.14 -7.83
N ASP A 39 -5.76 -2.77 -7.75
CA ASP A 39 -5.56 -4.19 -8.01
C ASP A 39 -4.42 -4.74 -7.14
N ILE A 40 -4.50 -6.04 -6.81
CA ILE A 40 -3.45 -6.74 -6.08
C ILE A 40 -3.38 -8.21 -6.52
N SER A 41 -2.19 -8.67 -6.89
CA SER A 41 -1.97 -10.03 -7.40
C SER A 41 -1.10 -10.84 -6.46
N LYS A 42 -1.65 -11.94 -5.94
CA LYS A 42 -0.88 -12.94 -5.18
C LYS A 42 0.13 -13.69 -6.06
N GLU A 43 -0.25 -13.97 -7.31
CA GLU A 43 0.58 -14.74 -8.24
C GLU A 43 1.79 -13.92 -8.70
N LYS A 44 1.56 -12.66 -9.08
CA LYS A 44 2.60 -11.75 -9.56
C LYS A 44 3.32 -10.98 -8.44
N LEU A 45 2.82 -11.09 -7.20
CA LEU A 45 3.27 -10.30 -6.04
C LEU A 45 3.38 -8.81 -6.34
N THR A 46 2.31 -8.26 -6.94
CA THR A 46 2.23 -6.87 -7.36
C THR A 46 0.99 -6.18 -6.81
N LEU A 47 1.06 -4.86 -6.75
CA LEU A 47 0.03 -3.92 -6.31
C LEU A 47 -0.10 -2.87 -7.42
N VAL A 48 -1.32 -2.45 -7.74
CA VAL A 48 -1.60 -1.20 -8.47
C VAL A 48 -2.27 -0.24 -7.50
N LEU A 49 -1.65 0.91 -7.26
CA LEU A 49 -2.14 1.96 -6.38
C LEU A 49 -2.62 3.15 -7.20
N MET A 50 -3.83 3.63 -6.95
CA MET A 50 -4.20 5.01 -7.31
C MET A 50 -3.61 5.95 -6.27
N GLU A 51 -2.39 6.42 -6.51
CA GLU A 51 -1.66 7.33 -5.64
C GLU A 51 -2.24 8.75 -5.77
N PHE A 52 -2.47 9.41 -4.64
CA PHE A 52 -3.25 10.66 -4.61
C PHE A 52 -2.62 11.85 -5.34
N LYS A 53 -1.30 11.86 -5.55
CA LYS A 53 -0.57 12.95 -6.23
C LYS A 53 -0.06 12.54 -7.60
N LYS A 54 0.34 11.28 -7.76
CA LYS A 54 1.03 10.76 -8.96
C LYS A 54 0.12 9.95 -9.89
N GLY A 55 -1.12 9.64 -9.46
CA GLY A 55 -2.04 8.80 -10.22
C GLY A 55 -1.73 7.31 -10.07
N GLU A 56 -2.04 6.53 -11.11
CA GLU A 56 -1.88 5.08 -11.08
C GLU A 56 -0.41 4.66 -11.11
N LEU A 57 0.02 3.89 -10.10
CA LEU A 57 1.39 3.40 -9.96
C LEU A 57 1.42 1.91 -9.61
N PRO A 58 2.19 1.09 -10.35
CA PRO A 58 2.44 -0.29 -10.00
C PRO A 58 3.61 -0.43 -9.01
N PHE A 59 3.54 -1.42 -8.13
CA PHE A 59 4.60 -1.75 -7.16
C PHE A 59 4.78 -3.25 -7.04
N LEU A 60 6.03 -3.69 -6.84
CA LEU A 60 6.32 -5.03 -6.34
C LEU A 60 6.07 -5.06 -4.83
N LEU A 61 5.37 -6.09 -4.37
CA LEU A 61 5.05 -6.23 -2.95
C LEU A 61 6.29 -6.48 -2.09
N GLU A 62 7.34 -7.07 -2.65
CA GLU A 62 8.61 -7.29 -1.96
C GLU A 62 9.41 -6.01 -1.68
N ASP A 63 9.16 -4.94 -2.44
CA ASP A 63 9.83 -3.65 -2.26
C ASP A 63 9.17 -2.80 -1.17
N ILE A 64 8.00 -3.20 -0.69
CA ILE A 64 7.28 -2.48 0.36
C ILE A 64 7.82 -2.89 1.73
N LYS A 65 8.12 -1.91 2.57
CA LYS A 65 8.57 -2.13 3.94
C LYS A 65 7.40 -2.63 4.79
N GLU A 66 7.50 -3.84 5.33
CA GLU A 66 6.37 -4.57 5.93
C GLU A 66 5.71 -3.82 7.11
N ASP A 67 6.52 -3.20 7.97
CA ASP A 67 6.09 -2.45 9.17
C ASP A 67 5.52 -1.05 8.84
N SER A 68 5.60 -0.62 7.58
CA SER A 68 5.13 0.71 7.15
C SER A 68 3.67 0.75 6.72
N ILE A 69 3.06 -0.40 6.40
CA ILE A 69 1.72 -0.47 5.83
C ILE A 69 0.67 -0.13 6.88
N LYS A 70 0.01 1.01 6.70
CA LYS A 70 -0.97 1.56 7.65
C LYS A 70 -2.19 2.13 6.90
N PRO A 71 -3.36 2.22 7.54
CA PRO A 71 -4.48 2.95 6.96
C PRO A 71 -4.09 4.43 6.80
N PHE A 72 -4.43 5.02 5.66
CA PHE A 72 -4.31 6.46 5.45
C PHE A 72 -5.57 7.14 5.98
N ILE A 73 -5.42 7.88 7.08
CA ILE A 73 -6.47 8.71 7.67
C ILE A 73 -6.23 10.14 7.22
N TYR A 74 -7.11 10.66 6.36
CA TYR A 74 -7.08 12.08 6.03
C TYR A 74 -7.59 12.88 7.22
N ILE A 75 -6.69 13.61 7.87
CA ILE A 75 -7.06 14.61 8.88
C ILE A 75 -7.05 15.96 8.17
N PRO A 76 -8.22 16.61 7.97
CA PRO A 76 -8.28 17.95 7.41
C PRO A 76 -7.48 18.91 8.31
N LYS A 77 -6.62 19.74 7.71
CA LYS A 77 -5.97 20.83 8.44
C LYS A 77 -7.05 21.76 9.01
N GLY A 78 -7.11 21.89 10.34
CA GLY A 78 -8.03 22.80 11.03
C GLY A 78 -8.93 22.16 12.09
N ILE A 79 -8.84 20.83 12.29
CA ILE A 79 -9.44 20.16 13.45
C ILE A 79 -8.28 19.74 14.35
N GLU A 80 -7.76 20.70 15.11
CA GLU A 80 -7.00 20.40 16.33
C GLU A 80 -8.05 20.21 17.44
N GLU A 81 -7.94 19.11 18.21
CA GLU A 81 -8.77 18.86 19.39
C GLU A 81 -8.55 19.91 20.48
#